data_AF-A0A7Y8LJE1-F1
#
_entry.id   AF-A0A7Y8LJE1-F1
#
_cell.length_a   1.000
_cell.length_b   1.000
_cell.length_c   1.000
_cell.angle_alpha   90.00
_cell.angle_beta   90.00
_cell.angle_gamma   90.00
#
_symmetry.space_group_name_H-M   'P 1'
#
loop_
_entity.id
_entity.type
_entity.pdbx_description
1 polymer ?
#
loop_
_entity_poly.entity_id
_entity_poly.type
_entity_poly.pdbx_seq_one_letter_code
_entity_poly.pdbx_strand_id
1 'polypeptide(L)'
;MAFFIGALACAELPPIIDREAFFGEIEIAGAQISPDGKFVSFLKPYKGVRNIWVKQTDEPFSAARPMTAETKRPLAGYFWTRDSRYLLFTKDNDGDENFNIYSVDPAAPPAESTGVPPARDLTGVKGARVVIYALPKTQPDT
;
A
#
# COMPACT_ATOMS: atom_id res chain seq x y z
N MET A 1 -15.47 23.74 -64.09
CA MET A 1 -14.92 22.56 -63.39
C MET A 1 -13.96 23.09 -62.33
N ALA A 2 -14.35 23.06 -61.04
CA ALA A 2 -13.53 23.60 -59.95
C ALA A 2 -12.94 22.42 -59.16
N PHE A 3 -11.62 22.34 -59.10
CA PHE A 3 -10.90 21.37 -58.26
C PHE A 3 -10.73 21.95 -56.86
N PHE A 4 -11.32 21.29 -55.86
CA PHE A 4 -11.00 21.54 -54.46
C PHE A 4 -9.75 20.74 -54.09
N ILE A 5 -8.69 21.43 -53.68
CA ILE A 5 -7.54 20.80 -53.03
C ILE A 5 -7.89 20.72 -51.54
N GLY A 6 -8.20 19.50 -51.07
CA GLY A 6 -8.35 19.23 -49.65
C GLY A 6 -7.01 19.37 -48.94
N ALA A 7 -6.95 20.20 -47.90
CA ALA A 7 -5.76 20.31 -47.06
C ALA A 7 -5.50 18.96 -46.37
N LEU A 8 -4.32 18.40 -46.60
CA LEU A 8 -3.77 17.32 -45.78
C LEU A 8 -3.52 17.89 -44.38
N ALA A 9 -4.30 17.46 -43.39
CA ALA A 9 -3.96 17.69 -42.01
C ALA A 9 -2.74 16.83 -41.67
N CYS A 10 -1.55 17.44 -41.64
CA CYS A 10 -0.41 16.84 -40.95
C CYS A 10 -0.74 16.86 -39.45
N ALA A 11 -1.00 15.69 -38.87
CA ALA A 11 -1.11 15.57 -37.43
C ALA A 11 0.28 15.83 -36.82
N GLU A 12 0.38 16.88 -36.01
CA GLU A 12 1.58 17.18 -35.24
C GLU A 12 1.83 16.05 -34.23
N LEU A 13 3.11 15.72 -33.98
CA LEU A 13 3.46 14.71 -32.99
C LEU A 13 2.96 15.15 -31.60
N PRO A 14 2.49 14.22 -30.75
CA PRO A 14 2.06 14.57 -29.41
C PRO A 14 3.24 15.16 -28.62
N PRO A 15 2.96 16.08 -27.68
CA PRO A 15 4.00 16.65 -26.83
C PRO A 15 4.74 15.53 -26.06
N ILE A 16 6.05 15.67 -25.93
CA ILE A 16 6.88 14.75 -25.15
C ILE A 16 6.49 14.89 -23.67
N ILE A 17 6.18 13.76 -23.04
CA ILE A 17 5.87 13.69 -21.61
C ILE A 17 7.17 13.37 -20.86
N ASP A 18 7.42 14.08 -19.75
CA ASP A 18 8.57 13.81 -18.90
C ASP A 18 8.51 12.37 -18.35
N ARG A 19 9.65 11.67 -18.34
CA ARG A 19 9.76 10.32 -17.76
C ARG A 19 9.34 10.30 -16.29
N GLU A 20 9.58 11.38 -15.55
CA GLU A 20 9.21 11.51 -14.14
C GLU A 20 7.70 11.47 -13.95
N ALA A 21 6.91 11.86 -14.95
CA ALA A 21 5.46 11.72 -14.90
C ALA A 21 4.99 10.25 -14.84
N PHE A 22 5.83 9.31 -15.27
CA PHE A 22 5.55 7.87 -15.25
C PHE A 22 6.31 7.10 -14.16
N PHE A 23 7.53 7.53 -13.85
CA PHE A 23 8.46 6.81 -12.98
C PHE A 23 8.84 7.57 -11.70
N GLY A 24 8.21 8.72 -11.45
CA GLY A 24 8.38 9.49 -10.22
C GLY A 24 7.84 8.77 -8.98
N GLU A 25 8.10 9.36 -7.81
CA GLU A 25 7.62 8.79 -6.55
C GLU A 25 6.10 8.90 -6.45
N ILE A 26 5.45 7.77 -6.20
CA ILE A 26 4.03 7.73 -5.89
C ILE A 26 3.85 8.22 -4.46
N GLU A 27 3.19 9.37 -4.29
CA GLU A 27 2.91 9.95 -2.97
C GLU A 27 1.98 9.07 -2.13
N ILE A 28 0.89 8.59 -2.73
CA ILE A 28 -0.13 7.75 -2.08
C ILE A 28 -0.61 6.67 -3.05
N ALA A 29 -0.74 5.43 -2.56
CA ALA A 29 -1.34 4.32 -3.31
C ALA A 29 -2.19 3.41 -2.43
N GLY A 30 -3.08 2.62 -3.05
CA GLY A 30 -3.79 1.52 -2.38
C GLY A 30 -4.58 1.96 -1.15
N ALA A 31 -5.24 3.12 -1.22
CA ALA A 31 -6.01 3.64 -0.10
C ALA A 31 -7.21 2.72 0.21
N GLN A 32 -7.48 2.50 1.49
CA GLN A 32 -8.59 1.69 1.98
C GLN A 32 -9.26 2.36 3.17
N ILE A 33 -10.55 2.10 3.36
CA ILE A 33 -11.30 2.46 4.55
C ILE A 33 -11.44 1.20 5.42
N SER A 34 -11.26 1.31 6.72
CA SER A 34 -11.51 0.20 7.64
C SER A 34 -12.98 -0.24 7.56
N PRO A 35 -13.32 -1.53 7.77
CA PRO A 35 -14.71 -1.98 7.68
C PRO A 35 -15.70 -1.22 8.59
N ASP A 36 -15.24 -0.71 9.73
CA ASP A 36 -16.02 0.13 10.66
C ASP A 36 -16.06 1.63 10.28
N GLY A 37 -15.37 2.03 9.21
CA GLY A 37 -15.34 3.39 8.68
C GLY A 37 -14.48 4.38 9.46
N LYS A 38 -13.82 3.96 10.54
CA LYS A 38 -13.09 4.87 11.43
C LYS A 38 -11.72 5.29 10.92
N PHE A 39 -11.09 4.48 10.07
CA PHE A 39 -9.73 4.71 9.61
C PHE A 39 -9.65 4.76 8.09
N VAL A 40 -8.74 5.61 7.61
CA VAL A 40 -8.23 5.59 6.24
C VAL A 40 -6.78 5.12 6.31
N SER A 41 -6.48 4.05 5.59
CA SER A 41 -5.13 3.54 5.40
C SER A 41 -4.68 3.73 3.96
N PHE A 42 -3.39 3.81 3.75
CA PHE A 42 -2.79 3.94 2.41
C PHE A 42 -1.30 3.60 2.46
N LEU A 43 -0.71 3.39 1.28
CA LEU A 43 0.73 3.27 1.12
C LEU A 43 1.34 4.64 0.81
N LYS A 44 2.38 5.03 1.55
CA LYS A 44 3.15 6.27 1.37
C LYS A 44 4.62 6.05 1.76
N PRO A 45 5.59 6.74 1.14
CA PRO A 45 6.99 6.67 1.57
C PRO A 45 7.16 7.04 3.06
N TYR A 46 7.87 6.18 3.79
CA TYR A 46 8.42 6.44 5.11
C TYR A 46 9.91 6.14 5.03
N LYS A 47 10.75 7.16 5.28
CA LYS A 47 12.22 7.08 5.11
C LYS A 47 12.64 6.55 3.72
N GLY A 48 11.98 7.02 2.66
CA GLY A 48 12.27 6.68 1.26
C GLY A 48 11.71 5.34 0.77
N VAL A 49 11.06 4.54 1.64
CA VAL A 49 10.46 3.26 1.25
C VAL A 49 8.98 3.23 1.58
N ARG A 50 8.19 2.66 0.66
CA ARG A 50 6.73 2.62 0.75
C ARG A 50 6.26 1.72 1.88
N ASN A 51 5.55 2.32 2.83
CA ASN A 51 5.04 1.70 4.04
C ASN A 51 3.54 1.95 4.17
N ILE A 52 2.88 1.23 5.08
CA ILE A 52 1.48 1.45 5.41
C ILE A 52 1.37 2.67 6.34
N TRP A 53 0.41 3.53 6.09
CA TRP A 53 0.06 4.68 6.91
C TRP A 53 -1.42 4.62 7.27
N VAL A 54 -1.77 5.20 8.42
CA VAL A 54 -3.15 5.30 8.91
C VAL A 54 -3.42 6.70 9.47
N LYS A 55 -4.63 7.20 9.21
CA LYS A 55 -5.27 8.31 9.94
C LYS A 55 -6.70 7.91 10.30
N GLN A 56 -7.34 8.63 11.23
CA GLN A 56 -8.79 8.56 11.36
C GLN A 56 -9.48 9.21 10.15
N THR A 57 -10.71 8.81 9.86
CA THR A 57 -11.42 9.26 8.65
C THR A 57 -11.65 10.77 8.61
N ASP A 58 -11.86 11.40 9.76
CA ASP A 58 -12.07 12.86 9.93
C ASP A 58 -10.78 13.67 10.08
N GLU A 59 -9.64 13.03 10.31
CA GLU A 59 -8.34 13.70 10.43
C GLU A 59 -7.79 14.16 9.06
N PRO A 60 -6.97 15.23 9.01
CA PRO A 60 -6.24 15.58 7.80
C PRO A 60 -5.15 14.54 7.47
N PHE A 61 -4.74 14.43 6.21
CA PHE A 61 -3.65 13.53 5.80
C PHE A 61 -2.30 13.84 6.48
N SER A 62 -2.08 15.08 6.95
CA SER A 62 -0.90 15.46 7.72
C SER A 62 -0.85 14.82 9.11
N ALA A 63 -1.98 14.37 9.65
CA ALA A 63 -2.05 13.63 10.92
C ALA A 63 -1.81 12.12 10.75
N ALA A 64 -1.68 11.63 9.50
CA ALA A 64 -1.40 10.23 9.26
C ALA A 64 -0.06 9.84 9.86
N ARG A 65 0.01 8.61 10.37
CA ARG A 65 1.19 8.01 10.98
C ARG A 65 1.57 6.70 10.30
N PRO A 66 2.87 6.36 10.26
CA PRO A 66 3.34 5.11 9.66
C PRO A 66 3.05 3.92 10.57
N MET A 67 2.52 2.84 10.00
CA MET A 67 2.23 1.57 10.67
C MET A 67 3.34 0.53 10.46
N THR A 68 4.19 0.72 9.46
CA THR A 68 5.32 -0.16 9.16
C THR A 68 6.57 0.69 8.89
N ALA A 69 7.74 0.08 9.04
CA ALA A 69 9.03 0.76 8.94
C ALA A 69 10.03 0.00 8.05
N GLU A 70 9.56 -0.55 6.92
CA GLU A 70 10.42 -1.16 5.91
C GLU A 70 11.39 -0.13 5.34
N THR A 71 12.66 -0.52 5.18
CA THR A 71 13.76 0.36 4.73
C THR A 71 14.47 -0.14 3.47
N LYS A 72 14.21 -1.38 3.05
CA LYS A 72 14.88 -2.00 1.89
C LYS A 72 13.96 -2.15 0.69
N ARG A 73 12.76 -2.69 0.90
CA ARG A 73 11.80 -3.00 -0.17
C ARG A 73 10.41 -2.46 0.17
N PRO A 74 9.69 -1.93 -0.82
CA PRO A 74 8.33 -1.43 -0.61
C PRO A 74 7.37 -2.59 -0.34
N LEU A 75 6.39 -2.35 0.53
CA LEU A 75 5.28 -3.28 0.70
C LEU A 75 4.43 -3.32 -0.58
N ALA A 76 4.18 -4.52 -1.10
CA ALA A 76 3.39 -4.72 -2.32
C ALA A 76 1.89 -4.43 -2.12
N GLY A 77 1.38 -4.66 -0.91
CA GLY A 77 -0.02 -4.48 -0.58
C GLY A 77 -0.33 -4.87 0.85
N TYR A 78 -1.55 -4.56 1.27
CA TYR A 78 -2.07 -4.82 2.61
C TYR A 78 -3.61 -4.80 2.56
N PHE A 79 -4.27 -5.22 3.63
CA PHE A 79 -5.73 -5.09 3.78
C PHE A 79 -6.15 -5.09 5.26
N TRP A 80 -7.35 -4.62 5.53
CA TRP A 80 -7.94 -4.64 6.88
C TRP A 80 -8.51 -6.02 7.24
N THR A 81 -8.34 -6.44 8.50
CA THR A 81 -9.17 -7.50 9.08
C THR A 81 -10.63 -7.05 9.14
N ARG A 82 -11.55 -8.02 9.12
CA ARG A 82 -13.00 -7.75 9.06
C ARG A 82 -13.54 -7.02 10.27
N ASP A 83 -12.95 -7.26 11.42
CA ASP A 83 -13.25 -6.59 12.70
C ASP A 83 -12.61 -5.19 12.80
N SER A 84 -11.91 -4.72 11.76
CA SER A 84 -11.19 -3.43 11.71
C SER A 84 -10.03 -3.29 12.69
N ARG A 85 -9.63 -4.38 13.38
CA ARG A 85 -8.62 -4.32 14.43
C ARG A 85 -7.19 -4.34 13.93
N TYR A 86 -6.92 -4.98 12.79
CA TYR A 86 -5.56 -5.16 12.30
C TYR A 86 -5.45 -4.84 10.82
N LEU A 87 -4.25 -4.42 10.43
CA LEU A 87 -3.80 -4.40 9.04
C LEU A 87 -2.95 -5.65 8.80
N LEU A 88 -3.29 -6.43 7.78
CA LEU A 88 -2.53 -7.58 7.35
C LEU A 88 -1.72 -7.24 6.10
N PHE A 89 -0.47 -7.69 6.04
CA PHE A 89 0.41 -7.50 4.89
C PHE A 89 1.33 -8.70 4.71
N THR A 90 1.86 -8.86 3.50
CA THR A 90 2.80 -9.93 3.19
C THR A 90 4.17 -9.36 2.88
N LYS A 91 5.21 -10.03 3.34
CA LYS A 91 6.60 -9.64 3.11
C LYS A 91 7.47 -10.89 2.96
N ASP A 92 8.41 -10.84 2.02
CA ASP A 92 9.52 -11.79 1.90
C ASP A 92 10.74 -11.32 2.71
N ASN A 93 11.78 -12.15 2.80
CA ASN A 93 13.03 -11.73 3.40
C ASN A 93 14.10 -11.52 2.32
N ASP A 94 14.20 -10.27 1.86
CA ASP A 94 15.21 -9.83 0.90
C ASP A 94 15.12 -10.53 -0.46
N GLY A 95 13.89 -10.85 -0.90
CA GLY A 95 13.65 -11.47 -2.20
C GLY A 95 13.99 -12.94 -2.27
N ASP A 96 13.79 -13.66 -1.18
CA ASP A 96 13.78 -15.13 -1.19
C ASP A 96 12.41 -15.70 -1.63
N GLU A 97 11.46 -14.81 -1.97
CA GLU A 97 10.08 -15.11 -2.37
C GLU A 97 9.27 -15.93 -1.36
N ASN A 98 9.82 -16.15 -0.15
CA ASN A 98 9.17 -16.85 0.96
C ASN A 98 8.30 -15.87 1.75
N PHE A 99 7.20 -15.45 1.14
CA PHE A 99 6.28 -14.49 1.75
C PHE A 99 5.69 -15.06 3.05
N ASN A 100 5.77 -14.26 4.10
CA ASN A 100 5.12 -14.48 5.39
C ASN A 100 4.01 -13.43 5.59
N ILE A 101 3.01 -13.76 6.40
CA ILE A 101 1.89 -12.84 6.71
C ILE A 101 2.16 -12.18 8.05
N TYR A 102 2.05 -10.87 8.07
CA TYR A 102 2.21 -10.05 9.25
C TYR A 102 0.93 -9.30 9.57
N SER A 103 0.72 -9.01 10.84
CA SER A 103 -0.34 -8.15 11.35
C SER A 103 0.23 -6.97 12.10
N VAL A 104 -0.37 -5.79 11.96
CA VAL A 104 -0.09 -4.64 12.81
C VAL A 104 -1.39 -4.08 13.38
N ASP A 105 -1.37 -3.80 14.68
CA ASP A 105 -2.48 -3.14 15.39
C ASP A 105 -2.27 -1.63 15.32
N PRO A 106 -3.15 -0.87 14.63
CA PRO A 106 -3.03 0.57 14.62
C PRO A 106 -3.24 1.17 16.02
N ALA A 107 -3.96 0.53 16.95
CA ALA A 107 -4.13 1.06 18.31
C ALA A 107 -2.92 0.82 19.22
N ALA A 108 -1.97 -0.05 18.83
CA ALA A 108 -0.78 -0.31 19.63
C ALA A 108 0.17 0.90 19.64
N PRO A 109 0.88 1.15 20.76
CA PRO A 109 1.86 2.21 20.83
C PRO A 109 3.06 1.92 19.91
N PRO A 110 3.70 2.95 19.34
CA PRO A 110 4.94 2.79 18.60
C PRO A 110 6.07 2.19 19.46
N ALA A 111 6.83 1.26 18.89
CA ALA A 111 8.06 0.77 19.51
C ALA A 111 9.17 1.84 19.39
N GLU A 112 9.97 2.03 20.44
CA GLU A 112 11.06 3.02 20.46
C GLU A 112 12.08 2.80 19.33
N SER A 113 12.33 1.54 18.95
CA SER A 113 13.34 1.18 17.95
C SER A 113 12.96 1.55 16.52
N THR A 114 11.67 1.52 16.18
CA THR A 114 11.19 1.70 14.80
C THR A 114 10.35 2.96 14.62
N GLY A 115 9.77 3.50 15.70
CA GLY A 115 8.83 4.61 15.65
C GLY A 115 7.46 4.24 15.09
N VAL A 116 7.16 2.94 14.95
CA VAL A 116 5.87 2.39 14.49
C VAL A 116 5.39 1.27 15.41
N PRO A 117 4.09 0.93 15.43
CA PRO A 117 3.61 -0.20 16.21
C PRO A 117 4.30 -1.52 15.79
N PRO A 118 4.52 -2.46 16.71
CA PRO A 118 5.16 -3.72 16.38
C PRO A 118 4.28 -4.56 15.44
N ALA A 119 4.90 -5.12 14.40
CA ALA A 119 4.26 -6.11 13.55
C ALA A 119 4.44 -7.52 14.13
N ARG A 120 3.37 -8.31 14.16
CA ARG A 120 3.37 -9.71 14.58
C ARG A 120 3.35 -10.63 13.36
N ASP A 121 4.34 -11.52 13.28
CA ASP A 121 4.36 -12.64 12.34
C ASP A 121 3.24 -13.62 12.67
N LEU A 122 2.38 -13.93 11.69
CA LEU A 122 1.26 -14.86 11.81
C LEU A 122 1.59 -16.25 11.24
N THR A 123 2.72 -16.41 10.57
CA THR A 123 3.06 -17.62 9.82
C THR A 123 4.16 -18.41 10.51
N GLY A 124 5.25 -17.78 10.94
CA GLY A 124 6.30 -18.44 11.72
C GLY A 124 7.00 -19.62 11.03
N VAL A 125 6.93 -19.73 9.70
CA VAL A 125 7.55 -20.80 8.90
C VAL A 125 8.71 -20.24 8.07
N LYS A 126 9.82 -20.98 8.02
CA LYS A 126 10.99 -20.63 7.19
C LYS A 126 11.01 -21.44 5.90
N GLY A 127 11.48 -20.83 4.81
CA GLY A 127 11.67 -21.51 3.53
C GLY A 127 10.39 -21.92 2.81
N ALA A 128 9.26 -21.29 3.15
CA ALA A 128 7.97 -21.53 2.52
C ALA A 128 7.32 -20.20 2.15
N ARG A 129 6.62 -20.19 1.01
CA ARG A 129 5.74 -19.09 0.64
C ARG A 129 4.34 -19.34 1.18
N VAL A 130 3.85 -18.39 1.96
CA VAL A 130 2.46 -18.36 2.43
C VAL A 130 1.65 -17.43 1.53
N VAL A 131 0.45 -17.88 1.17
CA VAL A 131 -0.51 -17.11 0.38
C VAL A 131 -1.85 -17.11 1.10
N ILE A 132 -2.49 -15.96 1.14
CA ILE A 132 -3.85 -15.83 1.66
C ILE A 132 -4.79 -16.38 0.61
N TYR A 133 -5.39 -17.54 0.89
CA TYR A 133 -6.35 -18.18 -0.01
C TYR A 133 -7.76 -17.59 0.14
N ALA A 134 -8.22 -17.40 1.38
CA ALA A 134 -9.54 -16.87 1.67
C ALA A 134 -9.57 -16.11 3.00
N LEU A 135 -10.49 -15.15 3.10
CA LEU A 135 -10.83 -14.43 4.33
C LEU A 135 -12.33 -14.63 4.57
N PRO A 136 -12.73 -15.56 5.46
CA PRO A 136 -14.13 -15.87 5.72
C PRO A 136 -14.92 -14.61 6.10
N LYS A 137 -16.05 -14.37 5.41
CA LYS A 137 -16.89 -13.19 5.67
C LYS A 137 -17.78 -13.36 6.90
N THR A 138 -18.11 -14.59 7.26
CA THR A 138 -19.15 -14.95 8.23
C THR A 138 -18.60 -15.52 9.54
N GLN A 139 -17.28 -15.70 9.66
CA GLN A 139 -16.61 -16.26 10.83
C GLN A 139 -15.29 -15.51 11.07
N PRO A 140 -15.33 -14.32 11.69
CA PRO A 140 -14.12 -13.53 11.92
C PRO A 140 -13.19 -14.10 13.02
N ASP A 141 -13.67 -15.00 13.88
CA ASP A 141 -12.92 -15.53 15.04
C ASP A 141 -13.12 -17.04 15.25
N THR A 142 -12.51 -17.87 14.40
CA THR A 142 -12.12 -19.25 14.74
C THR A 142 -10.64 -19.42 14.52
#